data_AF-A0A1R1XBT2-F1
#
_entry.id   AF-A0A1R1XBT2-F1
#
_cell.length_a   1.000
_cell.length_b   1.000
_cell.length_c   1.000
_cell.angle_alpha   90.00
_cell.angle_beta   90.00
_cell.angle_gamma   90.00
#
_symmetry.space_group_name_H-M   'P 1'
#
loop_
_entity.id
_entity.type
_entity.pdbx_description
1 polymer ?
#
loop_
_entity_poly.entity_id
_entity_poly.type
_entity_poly.pdbx_seq_one_letter_code
_entity_poly.pdbx_strand_id
1 'polypeptide(L)'
;MLAETEMCLNDLCESLIDTFWDQSALFGTLDAPGETINKVLSKITLKKIKKRRKKFRKLTKNNCPISEYARAKSNADQSIKADRKAQHAKLHKKITDQILNNDSKSYWRYIKSITGKSFQSIADGPVYDKNKKLCTEKLEKIKIWTNHFSELAKDTTGNSRCADKWEKLISSDCDYYPECDSTIVWSDITDALRDTPNNKAPGADGVPSEVWKLVMAEPSPSSSLAKLIHKIINLMYDTGDIPKCLETSVVVPVPKK
;
A
#
# COMPACT_ATOMS: atom_id res chain seq x y z
N MET A 1 -27.16 -7.17 -10.09
CA MET A 1 -27.85 -6.34 -11.10
C MET A 1 -26.97 -6.00 -12.30
N LEU A 2 -25.67 -5.70 -12.14
CA LEU A 2 -24.78 -5.35 -13.27
C LEU A 2 -24.41 -6.51 -14.23
N ALA A 3 -24.41 -7.77 -13.76
CA ALA A 3 -23.95 -8.90 -14.58
C ALA A 3 -24.88 -9.22 -15.78
N GLU A 4 -26.16 -8.86 -15.68
CA GLU A 4 -27.22 -9.23 -16.64
C GLU A 4 -27.54 -8.10 -17.65
N THR A 5 -26.92 -6.93 -17.51
CA THR A 5 -27.16 -5.78 -18.39
C THR A 5 -26.21 -5.82 -19.60
N GLU A 6 -26.76 -5.60 -20.79
CA GLU A 6 -25.99 -5.33 -22.02
C GLU A 6 -25.45 -3.90 -21.93
N MET A 7 -24.24 -3.76 -21.39
CA MET A 7 -23.51 -2.50 -21.27
C MET A 7 -22.22 -2.61 -22.08
N CYS A 8 -21.75 -1.50 -22.63
CA CYS A 8 -20.47 -1.52 -23.34
C CYS A 8 -19.32 -1.74 -22.35
N LEU A 9 -18.17 -2.20 -22.84
CA LEU A 9 -17.03 -2.61 -22.02
C LEU A 9 -16.53 -1.52 -21.05
N ASN A 10 -16.55 -0.25 -21.49
CA ASN A 10 -16.18 0.88 -20.64
C ASN A 10 -17.16 1.07 -19.48
N ASP A 11 -18.46 1.10 -19.78
CA ASP A 11 -19.50 1.30 -18.75
C ASP A 11 -19.50 0.17 -17.73
N LEU A 12 -19.23 -1.08 -18.16
CA LEU A 12 -19.08 -2.23 -17.27
C LEU A 12 -17.92 -2.04 -16.29
N CYS A 13 -16.77 -1.58 -16.77
CA CYS A 13 -15.59 -1.38 -15.93
C CYS A 13 -15.77 -0.20 -14.96
N GLU A 14 -16.31 0.92 -15.43
CA GLU A 14 -16.60 2.08 -14.57
C GLU A 14 -17.62 1.72 -13.50
N SER A 15 -18.73 1.08 -13.87
CA SER A 15 -19.76 0.65 -12.92
C SER A 15 -19.24 -0.34 -11.87
N LEU A 16 -18.29 -1.22 -12.24
CA LEU A 16 -17.64 -2.13 -11.31
C LEU A 16 -16.84 -1.36 -10.25
N ILE A 17 -16.03 -0.38 -10.69
CA ILE A 17 -15.19 0.45 -9.81
C ILE A 17 -16.06 1.30 -8.88
N ASP A 18 -17.10 1.95 -9.42
CA ASP A 18 -18.03 2.78 -8.64
C ASP A 18 -18.76 1.95 -7.58
N THR A 19 -19.27 0.77 -7.97
CA THR A 19 -19.94 -0.15 -7.03
C THR A 19 -19.01 -0.58 -5.90
N PHE A 20 -17.73 -0.81 -6.20
CA PHE A 20 -16.75 -1.16 -5.19
C PHE A 20 -16.57 -0.03 -4.16
N TRP A 21 -16.44 1.22 -4.62
CA TRP A 21 -16.27 2.37 -3.74
C TRP A 21 -17.53 2.68 -2.93
N ASP A 22 -18.72 2.55 -3.53
CA ASP A 22 -20.00 2.71 -2.85
C ASP A 22 -20.16 1.68 -1.71
N GLN A 23 -19.82 0.42 -1.97
CA GLN A 23 -19.84 -0.62 -0.95
C GLN A 23 -18.81 -0.33 0.15
N SER A 24 -17.59 0.07 -0.20
CA SER A 24 -16.54 0.40 0.78
C SER A 24 -16.97 1.54 1.72
N ALA A 25 -17.63 2.56 1.18
CA ALA A 25 -18.18 3.67 1.94
C ALA A 25 -19.31 3.21 2.89
N LEU A 26 -20.22 2.34 2.41
CA LEU A 26 -21.32 1.78 3.21
C LEU A 26 -20.81 0.99 4.42
N PHE A 27 -19.72 0.25 4.27
CA PHE A 27 -19.13 -0.56 5.35
C PHE A 27 -18.34 0.28 6.39
N GLY A 28 -18.29 1.61 6.26
CA GLY A 28 -17.63 2.48 7.25
C GLY A 28 -16.12 2.24 7.38
N THR A 29 -15.50 1.67 6.35
CA THR A 29 -14.08 1.25 6.36
C THR A 29 -13.09 2.41 6.25
N LEU A 30 -13.57 3.64 6.10
CA LEU A 30 -12.75 4.85 5.92
C LEU A 30 -12.14 5.38 7.22
N ASP A 31 -12.69 5.00 8.39
CA ASP A 31 -12.13 5.40 9.67
C ASP A 31 -11.10 4.38 10.15
N ALA A 32 -9.82 4.71 9.96
CA ALA A 32 -8.74 4.00 10.63
C ALA A 32 -9.04 4.00 12.14
N PRO A 33 -9.03 2.84 12.82
CA PRO A 33 -9.28 2.79 14.26
C PRO A 33 -8.29 3.74 14.93
N GLY A 34 -8.83 4.79 15.56
CA GLY A 34 -8.05 5.87 16.15
C GLY A 34 -6.90 5.29 16.98
N GLU A 35 -5.68 5.76 16.73
CA GLU A 35 -4.49 5.24 17.38
C GLU A 35 -4.71 5.20 18.89
N THR A 36 -4.83 3.99 19.44
CA THR A 36 -4.88 3.82 20.88
C THR A 36 -3.53 4.23 21.41
N ILE A 37 -3.48 5.38 22.08
CA ILE A 37 -2.26 5.89 22.71
C ILE A 37 -1.78 4.83 23.71
N ASN A 38 -0.79 4.05 23.29
CA ASN A 38 -0.23 2.97 24.09
C ASN A 38 0.46 3.58 25.32
N LYS A 39 -0.18 3.47 26.48
CA LYS A 39 0.44 3.90 27.74
C LYS A 39 1.60 2.96 28.07
N VAL A 40 2.81 3.44 27.83
CA VAL A 40 4.09 2.73 28.07
C VAL A 40 4.26 2.29 29.53
N LEU A 41 3.62 2.97 30.49
CA LEU A 41 3.79 2.73 31.93
C LEU A 41 2.49 2.27 32.60
N SER A 42 2.61 1.30 33.51
CA SER A 42 1.50 0.77 34.29
C SER A 42 0.94 1.80 35.28
N LYS A 43 -0.33 1.62 35.68
CA LYS A 43 -0.97 2.45 36.73
C LYS A 43 -0.15 2.45 38.03
N ILE A 44 0.50 1.33 38.37
CA ILE A 44 1.34 1.17 39.55
C ILE A 44 2.60 2.04 39.43
N THR A 45 3.30 1.99 38.30
CA THR A 45 4.47 2.81 38.03
C THR A 45 4.13 4.30 38.04
N LEU A 46 2.98 4.69 37.46
CA LEU A 46 2.50 6.07 37.51
C LEU A 46 2.23 6.55 38.96
N LYS A 47 1.66 5.70 39.82
CA LYS A 47 1.51 6.00 41.25
C LYS A 47 2.86 6.21 41.94
N LYS A 48 3.87 5.37 41.65
CA LYS A 48 5.24 5.52 42.18
C LYS A 48 5.92 6.80 41.71
N ILE A 49 5.76 7.18 40.43
CA ILE A 49 6.25 8.46 39.88
C ILE A 49 5.60 9.66 40.59
N LYS A 50 4.28 9.62 40.81
CA LYS A 50 3.57 10.66 41.57
C LYS A 50 4.11 10.77 43.01
N LYS A 51 4.35 9.63 43.68
CA LYS A 51 4.95 9.60 45.03
C LYS A 51 6.37 10.20 45.03
N ARG A 52 7.22 9.85 44.06
CA ARG A 52 8.56 10.45 43.87
C ARG A 52 8.48 11.97 43.72
N ARG A 53 7.59 12.47 42.85
CA ARG A 53 7.37 13.92 42.64
C ARG A 53 6.91 14.63 43.91
N LYS A 54 5.99 14.02 44.68
CA LYS A 54 5.52 14.57 45.97
C LYS A 54 6.66 14.65 46.99
N LYS A 55 7.50 13.62 47.09
CA LYS A 55 8.66 13.60 48.00
C LYS A 55 9.73 14.62 47.58
N PHE A 56 9.98 14.78 46.28
CA PHE A 56 10.86 15.83 45.77
C PHE A 56 10.39 17.24 46.16
N ARG A 57 9.09 17.54 45.99
CA ARG A 57 8.52 18.84 46.42
C ARG A 57 8.62 19.09 47.93
N LYS A 58 8.62 18.04 48.75
CA LYS A 58 8.81 18.17 50.20
C LYS A 58 10.29 18.38 50.54
N LEU A 59 11.19 17.70 49.83
CA LEU A 59 12.64 17.85 49.98
C LEU A 59 13.08 19.28 49.64
N THR A 60 12.57 19.88 48.56
CA THR A 60 12.87 21.28 48.19
C THR A 60 12.37 22.30 49.21
N LYS A 61 11.47 21.91 50.12
CA LYS A 61 10.97 22.73 51.23
C LYS A 61 11.61 22.35 52.58
N ASN A 62 12.68 21.56 52.58
CA ASN A 62 13.32 20.97 53.77
C ASN A 62 12.39 20.15 54.69
N ASN A 63 11.22 19.74 54.19
CA ASN A 63 10.18 19.02 54.95
C ASN A 63 10.25 17.49 54.75
N CYS A 64 11.39 16.97 54.30
CA CYS A 64 11.58 15.54 54.03
C CYS A 64 13.06 15.19 54.04
N PRO A 65 13.48 14.11 54.73
CA PRO A 65 14.85 13.60 54.63
C PRO A 65 15.21 13.21 53.20
N ILE A 66 16.45 13.45 52.80
CA ILE A 66 17.00 13.07 51.48
C ILE A 66 16.84 11.56 51.23
N SER A 67 17.03 10.74 52.28
CA SER A 67 16.91 9.28 52.21
C SER A 67 15.53 8.80 51.77
N GLU A 68 14.45 9.50 52.17
CA GLU A 68 13.09 9.16 51.75
C GLU A 68 12.83 9.47 50.27
N TYR A 69 13.39 10.57 49.77
CA TYR A 69 13.35 10.89 48.34
C TYR A 69 14.16 9.88 47.54
N ALA A 70 15.37 9.54 47.99
CA ALA A 70 16.24 8.56 47.33
C ALA A 70 15.55 7.20 47.20
N ARG A 71 14.88 6.73 48.26
CA ARG A 71 14.08 5.49 48.24
C ARG A 71 12.92 5.58 47.24
N ALA A 72 12.18 6.69 47.26
CA ALA A 72 11.07 6.90 46.32
C ALA A 72 11.53 7.00 44.85
N LYS A 73 12.72 7.57 44.61
CA LYS A 73 13.37 7.64 43.30
C LYS A 73 13.74 6.25 42.81
N SER A 74 14.51 5.49 43.60
CA SER A 74 14.91 4.11 43.27
C SER A 74 13.71 3.21 42.94
N ASN A 75 12.68 3.24 43.79
CA ASN A 75 11.47 2.43 43.59
C ASN A 75 10.70 2.80 42.31
N ALA A 76 10.67 4.09 41.94
CA ALA A 76 10.04 4.53 40.70
C ALA A 76 10.88 4.11 39.49
N ASP A 77 12.19 4.28 39.54
CA ASP A 77 13.11 3.95 38.45
C ASP A 77 13.14 2.44 38.18
N GLN A 78 13.14 1.61 39.22
CA GLN A 78 13.03 0.15 39.10
C GLN A 78 11.69 -0.26 38.46
N SER A 79 10.59 0.38 38.84
CA SER A 79 9.27 0.12 38.26
C SER A 79 9.19 0.54 36.79
N ILE A 80 9.81 1.66 36.42
CA ILE A 80 9.91 2.11 35.02
C ILE A 80 10.73 1.10 34.20
N LYS A 81 11.87 0.64 34.72
CA LYS A 81 12.71 -0.38 34.06
C LYS A 81 11.94 -1.69 33.86
N ALA A 82 11.21 -2.14 34.88
CA ALA A 82 10.41 -3.36 34.81
C ALA A 82 9.29 -3.26 33.75
N ASP A 83 8.53 -2.15 33.74
CA ASP A 83 7.48 -1.93 32.74
C ASP A 83 8.06 -1.88 31.32
N ARG A 84 9.18 -1.18 31.11
CA ARG A 84 9.86 -1.13 29.80
C ARG A 84 10.34 -2.51 29.35
N LYS A 85 10.94 -3.30 30.24
CA LYS A 85 11.37 -4.68 29.94
C LYS A 85 10.17 -5.57 29.56
N ALA A 86 9.07 -5.47 30.30
CA ALA A 86 7.86 -6.22 30.01
C ALA A 86 7.22 -5.82 28.67
N GLN A 87 7.18 -4.51 28.37
CA GLN A 87 6.69 -4.01 27.08
C GLN A 87 7.56 -4.50 25.93
N HIS A 88 8.89 -4.45 26.08
CA HIS A 88 9.82 -4.95 25.07
C HIS A 88 9.63 -6.45 24.81
N ALA A 89 9.46 -7.27 25.86
CA ALA A 89 9.16 -8.70 25.71
C ALA A 89 7.83 -8.96 25.00
N LYS A 90 6.77 -8.23 25.33
CA LYS A 90 5.47 -8.32 24.64
C LYS A 90 5.59 -7.95 23.17
N LEU A 91 6.34 -6.90 22.88
CA LEU A 91 6.58 -6.42 21.53
C LEU A 91 7.35 -7.44 20.70
N HIS A 92 8.42 -8.03 21.26
CA HIS A 92 9.17 -9.12 20.63
C HIS A 92 8.26 -10.30 20.27
N LYS A 93 7.42 -10.75 21.20
CA LYS A 93 6.46 -11.83 20.93
C LYS A 93 5.53 -11.46 19.76
N LYS A 94 4.94 -10.26 19.79
CA LYS A 94 4.07 -9.75 18.72
C LYS A 94 4.78 -9.74 17.35
N ILE A 95 6.05 -9.34 17.31
CA ILE A 95 6.84 -9.33 16.07
C ILE A 95 7.12 -10.74 15.57
N THR A 96 7.50 -11.66 16.46
CA THR A 96 7.71 -13.06 16.11
C THR A 96 6.43 -13.65 15.50
N ASP A 97 5.28 -13.42 16.14
CA ASP A 97 3.98 -13.87 15.63
C ASP A 97 3.68 -13.26 14.24
N GLN A 98 4.00 -11.98 14.01
CA GLN A 98 3.83 -11.32 12.70
C GLN A 98 4.72 -11.93 11.62
N ILE A 99 5.97 -12.26 11.95
CA ILE A 99 6.90 -12.91 11.01
C ILE A 99 6.41 -14.31 10.66
N LEU A 100 6.00 -15.11 11.66
CA LEU A 100 5.50 -16.46 11.46
C LEU A 100 4.23 -16.52 10.61
N ASN A 101 3.35 -15.53 10.78
CA ASN A 101 2.09 -15.43 10.02
C ASN A 101 2.24 -14.70 8.66
N ASN A 102 3.48 -14.41 8.23
CA ASN A 102 3.78 -13.67 7.00
C ASN A 102 3.10 -12.29 6.91
N ASP A 103 2.83 -11.64 8.06
CA ASP A 103 2.35 -10.25 8.13
C ASP A 103 3.53 -9.27 7.99
N SER A 104 4.14 -9.32 6.81
CA SER A 104 5.30 -8.49 6.43
C SER A 104 5.00 -6.99 6.57
N LYS A 105 3.75 -6.57 6.36
CA LYS A 105 3.32 -5.17 6.46
C LYS A 105 3.40 -4.68 7.90
N SER A 106 2.83 -5.41 8.87
CA SER A 106 2.88 -4.99 10.27
C SER A 106 4.29 -5.07 10.84
N TYR A 107 5.08 -6.07 10.44
CA TYR A 107 6.50 -6.15 10.78
C TYR A 107 7.28 -4.93 10.25
N TRP A 108 7.05 -4.55 8.99
CA TRP A 108 7.71 -3.39 8.39
C TRP A 108 7.30 -2.07 9.04
N ARG A 109 6.01 -1.88 9.39
CA ARG A 109 5.55 -0.73 10.18
C ARG A 109 6.28 -0.65 11.53
N TYR A 110 6.48 -1.80 12.18
CA TYR A 110 7.24 -1.86 13.43
C TYR A 110 8.69 -1.41 13.23
N ILE A 111 9.42 -1.99 12.25
CA ILE A 111 10.80 -1.58 11.93
C ILE A 111 10.87 -0.06 11.68
N LYS A 112 9.95 0.50 10.90
CA LYS A 112 9.88 1.95 10.66
C LYS A 112 9.73 2.76 11.95
N SER A 113 8.89 2.31 12.88
CA SER A 113 8.66 3.04 14.14
C SER A 113 9.89 3.06 15.07
N ILE A 114 10.68 1.98 15.09
CA ILE A 114 11.88 1.89 15.95
C ILE A 114 13.13 2.51 15.33
N THR A 115 13.25 2.47 14.00
CA THR A 115 14.47 2.96 13.33
C THR A 115 14.56 4.48 13.33
N GLY A 116 13.50 5.21 13.71
CA GLY A 116 13.45 6.68 13.78
C GLY A 116 13.59 7.36 12.41
N LYS A 117 14.12 6.63 11.44
CA LYS A 117 13.97 6.82 10.01
C LYS A 117 12.52 6.50 9.67
N SER A 118 11.63 7.45 10.01
CA SER A 118 10.86 7.98 8.89
C SER A 118 11.93 8.25 7.85
N PHE A 119 12.05 7.39 6.84
CA PHE A 119 12.53 7.92 5.59
C PHE A 119 11.53 9.05 5.37
N GLN A 120 11.88 10.29 5.76
CA GLN A 120 11.39 11.44 5.03
C GLN A 120 11.94 11.12 3.66
N SER A 121 11.16 10.34 2.91
CA SER A 121 11.49 10.06 1.55
C SER A 121 11.59 11.47 1.01
N ILE A 122 12.75 11.79 0.49
CA ILE A 122 12.93 12.93 -0.39
C ILE A 122 12.18 12.57 -1.71
N ALA A 123 10.97 11.98 -1.61
CA ALA A 123 10.09 11.67 -2.72
C ALA A 123 9.69 12.98 -3.40
N ASP A 124 9.62 14.06 -2.62
CA ASP A 124 9.45 15.42 -3.12
C ASP A 124 10.73 16.27 -2.98
N GLY A 125 11.89 15.65 -3.24
CA GLY A 125 13.17 16.36 -3.28
C GLY A 125 13.22 17.47 -4.31
N PRO A 126 14.25 18.33 -4.22
CA PRO A 126 14.51 19.26 -5.30
C PRO A 126 14.88 18.49 -6.57
N VAL A 127 14.39 18.98 -7.72
CA VAL A 127 14.60 18.37 -9.04
C VAL A 127 15.40 19.34 -9.90
N TYR A 128 16.29 18.83 -10.75
CA TYR A 128 16.97 19.67 -11.75
C TYR A 128 16.12 19.82 -13.01
N ASP A 129 16.01 21.03 -13.51
CA ASP A 129 15.48 21.25 -14.86
C ASP A 129 16.52 20.85 -15.94
N LYS A 130 16.12 20.95 -17.21
CA LYS A 130 16.99 20.65 -18.37
C LYS A 130 18.29 21.48 -18.41
N ASN A 131 18.31 22.64 -17.75
CA ASN A 131 19.46 23.54 -17.66
C ASN A 131 20.29 23.30 -16.39
N LYS A 132 20.02 22.21 -15.65
CA LYS A 132 20.64 21.88 -14.36
C LYS A 132 20.39 22.94 -13.28
N LYS A 133 19.29 23.68 -13.36
CA LYS A 133 18.83 24.57 -12.28
C LYS A 133 18.00 23.79 -11.28
N LEU A 134 18.33 23.93 -10.00
CA LEU A 134 17.61 23.29 -8.90
C LEU A 134 16.23 23.92 -8.72
N CYS A 135 15.19 23.08 -8.72
CA CYS A 135 13.80 23.46 -8.52
C CYS A 135 13.23 22.79 -7.26
N THR A 136 12.68 23.60 -6.36
CA THR A 136 12.05 23.16 -5.10
C THR A 136 10.53 23.30 -5.11
N GLU A 137 9.99 24.17 -5.97
CA GLU A 137 8.56 24.50 -6.06
C GLU A 137 7.77 23.34 -6.69
N LYS A 138 6.57 23.05 -6.17
CA LYS A 138 5.81 21.84 -6.48
C LYS A 138 5.27 21.84 -7.91
N LEU A 139 4.67 22.94 -8.37
CA LEU A 139 4.08 23.03 -9.71
C LEU A 139 5.15 22.95 -10.79
N GLU A 140 6.29 23.60 -10.60
CA GLU A 140 7.44 23.52 -11.49
C GLU A 140 8.06 22.11 -11.50
N LYS A 141 8.15 21.44 -10.35
CA LYS A 141 8.55 20.01 -10.32
C LYS A 141 7.59 19.13 -11.14
N ILE A 142 6.28 19.34 -11.03
CA ILE A 142 5.29 18.61 -11.84
C ILE A 142 5.55 18.86 -13.33
N LYS A 143 5.72 20.12 -13.75
CA LYS A 143 6.03 20.43 -15.16
C LYS A 143 7.31 19.75 -15.64
N ILE A 144 8.38 19.75 -14.83
CA ILE A 144 9.65 19.09 -15.17
C ILE A 144 9.42 17.59 -15.37
N TRP A 145 8.71 16.92 -14.45
CA TRP A 145 8.41 15.49 -14.58
C TRP A 145 7.49 15.18 -15.76
N THR A 146 6.43 15.97 -15.97
CA THR A 146 5.52 15.82 -17.12
C THR A 146 6.28 15.93 -18.44
N ASN A 147 7.16 16.93 -18.57
CA ASN A 147 7.98 17.09 -19.77
C ASN A 147 8.92 15.90 -19.96
N HIS A 148 9.63 15.48 -18.90
CA HIS A 148 10.57 14.37 -18.97
C HIS A 148 9.90 13.06 -19.40
N PHE A 149 8.80 12.68 -18.75
CA PHE A 149 8.09 11.44 -19.10
C PHE A 149 7.35 11.55 -20.44
N SER A 150 6.84 12.73 -20.81
CA SER A 150 6.28 12.95 -22.14
C SER A 150 7.34 12.76 -23.22
N GLU A 151 8.54 13.29 -23.03
CA GLU A 151 9.67 13.08 -23.95
C GLU A 151 10.08 11.61 -24.03
N LEU A 152 10.13 10.89 -22.90
CA LEU A 152 10.42 9.45 -22.88
C LEU A 152 9.35 8.61 -23.59
N ALA A 153 8.08 8.98 -23.48
CA ALA A 153 6.96 8.26 -24.08
C ALA A 153 6.73 8.60 -25.56
N LYS A 154 7.38 9.65 -26.10
CA LYS A 154 7.26 10.03 -27.51
C LYS A 154 7.95 8.99 -28.39
N ASP A 155 7.18 8.38 -29.29
CA ASP A 155 7.74 7.64 -30.41
C ASP A 155 8.27 8.61 -31.48
N THR A 156 9.49 9.10 -31.25
CA THR A 156 10.20 9.98 -32.19
C THR A 156 10.52 9.29 -33.52
N THR A 157 10.47 7.96 -33.54
CA THR A 157 10.86 7.16 -34.69
C THR A 157 9.69 6.71 -35.56
N GLY A 158 8.46 6.84 -35.05
CA GLY A 158 7.25 6.30 -35.69
C GLY A 158 7.20 4.78 -35.73
N ASN A 159 8.11 4.10 -35.03
CA ASN A 159 8.27 2.65 -35.12
C ASN A 159 7.24 1.90 -34.29
N SER A 160 6.77 2.46 -33.18
CA SER A 160 5.92 1.77 -32.21
C SER A 160 4.60 1.28 -32.83
N ARG A 161 4.12 1.93 -33.90
CA ARG A 161 2.89 1.57 -34.62
C ARG A 161 3.10 1.26 -36.11
N CYS A 162 4.33 1.05 -36.56
CA CYS A 162 4.63 0.77 -37.96
C CYS A 162 4.54 -0.75 -38.24
N ALA A 163 3.41 -1.20 -38.79
CA ALA A 163 3.18 -2.61 -39.13
C ALA A 163 4.30 -3.18 -40.00
N ASP A 164 4.65 -2.51 -41.11
CA ASP A 164 5.70 -2.93 -42.04
C ASP A 164 7.07 -3.16 -41.36
N LYS A 165 7.36 -2.39 -40.31
CA LYS A 165 8.61 -2.55 -39.56
C LYS A 165 8.58 -3.80 -38.69
N TRP A 166 7.47 -4.02 -37.98
CA TRP A 166 7.31 -5.19 -37.12
C TRP A 166 7.20 -6.46 -37.95
N GLU A 167 6.49 -6.44 -39.06
CA GLU A 167 6.34 -7.58 -39.99
C GLU A 167 7.70 -8.06 -40.53
N LYS A 168 8.64 -7.15 -40.79
CA LYS A 168 10.02 -7.51 -41.19
C LYS A 168 10.88 -8.10 -40.08
N LEU A 169 10.55 -7.83 -38.81
CA LEU A 169 11.27 -8.32 -37.64
C LEU A 169 10.69 -9.64 -37.10
N ILE A 170 9.40 -9.87 -37.32
CA ILE A 170 8.72 -11.12 -36.99
C ILE A 170 9.17 -12.15 -38.02
N SER A 171 9.87 -13.18 -37.56
CA SER A 171 10.26 -14.31 -38.41
C SER A 171 9.00 -14.98 -38.98
N SER A 172 9.01 -15.33 -40.26
CA SER A 172 7.95 -16.14 -40.87
C SER A 172 7.85 -17.55 -40.28
N ASP A 173 8.90 -18.00 -39.59
CA ASP A 173 8.96 -19.29 -38.89
C ASP A 173 8.48 -19.17 -37.43
N CYS A 174 7.43 -18.38 -37.15
CA CYS A 174 6.83 -18.40 -35.81
C CYS A 174 5.93 -19.63 -35.67
N ASP A 175 6.12 -20.39 -34.60
CA ASP A 175 5.18 -21.45 -34.23
C ASP A 175 3.84 -20.78 -33.93
N TYR A 176 2.79 -21.17 -34.67
CA TYR A 176 1.44 -20.74 -34.34
C TYR A 176 0.98 -21.44 -33.08
N TYR A 177 0.51 -20.66 -32.10
CA TYR A 177 0.06 -21.12 -30.80
C TYR A 177 -1.48 -21.20 -30.79
N PRO A 178 -2.09 -22.35 -31.14
CA PRO A 178 -3.54 -22.50 -31.18
C PRO A 178 -4.21 -22.26 -29.82
N GLU A 179 -3.46 -22.37 -28.72
CA GLU A 179 -3.94 -22.01 -27.39
C GLU A 179 -4.36 -20.53 -27.29
N CYS A 180 -3.78 -19.64 -28.10
CA CYS A 180 -4.18 -18.23 -28.15
C CYS A 180 -5.56 -18.01 -28.79
N ASP A 181 -6.08 -18.98 -29.53
CA ASP A 181 -7.42 -18.88 -30.11
C ASP A 181 -8.49 -19.48 -29.18
N SER A 182 -8.09 -19.98 -28.02
CA SER A 182 -9.01 -20.53 -27.02
C SER A 182 -9.60 -19.40 -26.16
N THR A 183 -10.89 -19.52 -25.82
CA THR A 183 -11.55 -18.62 -24.88
C THR A 183 -10.91 -18.73 -23.49
N ILE A 184 -10.75 -17.59 -22.81
CA ILE A 184 -10.22 -17.54 -21.45
C ILE A 184 -11.18 -18.25 -20.49
N VAL A 185 -10.68 -19.28 -19.79
CA VAL A 185 -11.48 -20.00 -18.80
C VAL A 185 -11.30 -19.41 -17.41
N TRP A 186 -12.24 -19.69 -16.51
CA TRP A 186 -12.22 -19.16 -15.15
C TRP A 186 -10.95 -19.54 -14.37
N SER A 187 -10.39 -20.74 -14.61
CA SER A 187 -9.14 -21.15 -13.97
C SER A 187 -7.99 -20.19 -14.30
N ASP A 188 -7.85 -19.78 -15.56
CA ASP A 188 -6.79 -18.87 -16.01
C ASP A 188 -6.86 -17.54 -15.26
N ILE A 189 -8.08 -17.02 -15.08
CA ILE A 189 -8.34 -15.79 -14.33
C ILE A 189 -7.96 -15.96 -12.86
N THR A 190 -8.40 -17.04 -12.21
CA THR A 190 -8.09 -17.27 -10.79
C THR A 190 -6.62 -17.52 -10.53
N ASP A 191 -5.91 -18.14 -11.47
CA ASP A 191 -4.48 -18.37 -11.41
C ASP A 191 -3.71 -17.04 -11.58
N ALA A 192 -4.09 -16.21 -12.56
CA ALA A 192 -3.53 -14.87 -12.73
C ALA A 192 -3.77 -13.97 -11.50
N LEU A 193 -4.97 -14.02 -10.90
CA LEU A 193 -5.27 -13.32 -9.65
C LEU A 193 -4.41 -13.85 -8.49
N ARG A 194 -4.12 -15.15 -8.46
CA ARG A 194 -3.23 -15.74 -7.44
C ARG A 194 -1.83 -15.18 -7.52
N ASP A 195 -1.30 -15.12 -8.73
CA ASP A 195 0.08 -14.70 -9.01
C ASP A 195 0.28 -13.18 -8.86
N THR A 196 -0.80 -12.41 -8.89
CA THR A 196 -0.74 -10.96 -8.65
C THR A 196 -0.14 -10.68 -7.26
N PRO A 197 0.92 -9.87 -7.11
CA PRO A 197 1.56 -9.67 -5.81
C PRO A 197 0.70 -8.82 -4.85
N ASN A 198 0.62 -9.22 -3.58
CA ASN A 198 -0.07 -8.45 -2.53
C ASN A 198 0.72 -7.18 -2.12
N ASN A 199 0.02 -6.20 -1.55
CA ASN A 199 0.55 -4.95 -1.01
C ASN A 199 1.29 -4.08 -2.04
N LYS A 200 0.94 -4.21 -3.33
CA LYS A 200 1.38 -3.26 -4.35
C LYS A 200 0.51 -2.00 -4.32
N ALA A 201 1.05 -0.93 -4.90
CA ALA A 201 0.28 0.28 -5.08
C ALA A 201 -0.89 0.00 -6.03
N PRO A 202 -2.11 0.46 -5.72
CA PRO A 202 -3.22 0.35 -6.64
C PRO A 202 -2.97 1.18 -7.90
N GLY A 203 -3.76 0.92 -8.94
CA GLY A 203 -3.76 1.70 -10.17
C GLY A 203 -4.39 3.08 -9.98
N ALA A 204 -4.72 3.73 -11.10
CA ALA A 204 -5.47 5.00 -11.08
C ALA A 204 -6.88 4.85 -10.48
N ASP A 205 -7.43 3.64 -10.50
CA ASP A 205 -8.70 3.24 -9.88
C ASP A 205 -8.69 3.26 -8.35
N GLY A 206 -7.50 3.24 -7.73
CA GLY A 206 -7.31 3.16 -6.29
C GLY A 206 -7.64 1.79 -5.68
N VAL A 207 -8.01 0.78 -6.48
CA VAL A 207 -8.47 -0.53 -5.97
C VAL A 207 -7.26 -1.45 -5.70
N PRO A 208 -7.07 -1.93 -4.45
CA PRO A 208 -5.98 -2.85 -4.13
C PRO A 208 -6.18 -4.23 -4.77
N SER A 209 -5.08 -4.87 -5.18
CA SER A 209 -5.07 -6.22 -5.76
C SER A 209 -5.84 -7.26 -4.93
N GLU A 210 -5.80 -7.14 -3.61
CA GLU A 210 -6.41 -8.04 -2.65
C GLU A 210 -7.93 -8.07 -2.75
N VAL A 211 -8.55 -7.00 -3.26
CA VAL A 211 -10.00 -6.95 -3.52
C VAL A 211 -10.36 -7.91 -4.63
N TRP A 212 -9.62 -7.88 -5.74
CA TRP A 212 -9.83 -8.77 -6.87
C TRP A 212 -9.60 -10.23 -6.50
N LYS A 213 -8.70 -10.48 -5.55
CA LYS A 213 -8.41 -11.84 -5.05
C LYS A 213 -9.54 -12.49 -4.26
N LEU A 214 -10.57 -11.74 -3.84
CA LEU A 214 -11.68 -12.29 -3.04
C LEU A 214 -12.44 -13.40 -3.77
N VAL A 215 -12.47 -13.39 -5.09
CA VAL A 215 -13.18 -14.38 -5.91
C VAL A 215 -12.36 -15.65 -6.21
N MET A 216 -11.08 -15.68 -5.85
CA MET A 216 -10.18 -16.78 -6.22
C MET A 216 -10.54 -18.14 -5.59
N ALA A 217 -11.28 -18.13 -4.48
CA ALA A 217 -11.71 -19.36 -3.83
C ALA A 217 -12.93 -19.99 -4.53
N GLU A 218 -13.55 -19.28 -5.47
CA GLU A 218 -14.73 -19.78 -6.18
C GLU A 218 -14.31 -20.76 -7.30
N PRO A 219 -14.82 -22.01 -7.30
CA PRO A 219 -14.49 -22.99 -8.35
C PRO A 219 -15.09 -22.62 -9.72
N SER A 220 -16.10 -21.76 -9.73
CA SER A 220 -16.74 -21.19 -10.92
C SER A 220 -17.22 -19.78 -10.60
N PRO A 221 -17.42 -18.89 -11.60
CA PRO A 221 -17.79 -17.50 -11.37
C PRO A 221 -19.25 -17.40 -10.92
N SER A 222 -19.48 -17.59 -9.62
CA SER A 222 -20.81 -17.73 -9.04
C SER A 222 -21.32 -16.42 -8.45
N SER A 223 -20.43 -15.68 -7.78
CA SER A 223 -20.72 -14.38 -7.21
C SER A 223 -20.91 -13.31 -8.28
N SER A 224 -21.58 -12.22 -7.92
CA SER A 224 -21.77 -11.09 -8.84
C SER A 224 -20.44 -10.48 -9.30
N LEU A 225 -19.45 -10.41 -8.40
CA LEU A 225 -18.11 -9.91 -8.72
C LEU A 225 -17.38 -10.86 -9.67
N ALA A 226 -17.39 -12.16 -9.37
CA ALA A 226 -16.73 -13.16 -10.22
C ALA A 226 -17.32 -13.20 -11.64
N LYS A 227 -18.65 -13.15 -11.75
CA LYS A 227 -19.35 -13.07 -13.05
C LYS A 227 -18.96 -11.83 -13.84
N LEU A 228 -18.87 -10.67 -13.17
CA LEU A 228 -18.55 -9.41 -13.82
C LEU A 228 -17.08 -9.37 -14.28
N ILE A 229 -16.14 -9.82 -13.45
CA ILE A 229 -14.73 -9.96 -13.82
C ILE A 229 -14.58 -10.91 -15.03
N HIS A 230 -15.22 -12.08 -14.97
CA HIS A 230 -15.17 -13.06 -16.04
C HIS A 230 -15.71 -12.52 -17.37
N LYS A 231 -16.82 -11.78 -17.31
CA LYS A 231 -17.43 -11.12 -18.48
C LYS A 231 -16.52 -10.05 -19.07
N ILE A 232 -15.94 -9.18 -18.24
CA ILE A 232 -15.05 -8.10 -18.69
C ILE A 232 -13.79 -8.68 -19.37
N ILE A 233 -13.15 -9.68 -18.75
CA ILE A 233 -11.92 -10.27 -19.29
C ILE A 233 -12.16 -10.96 -20.64
N ASN A 234 -13.25 -11.72 -20.77
CA ASN A 234 -13.57 -12.35 -22.06
C ASN A 234 -13.93 -11.31 -23.12
N LEU A 235 -14.68 -10.27 -22.78
CA LEU A 235 -14.95 -9.18 -23.74
C LEU A 235 -13.65 -8.52 -24.23
N MET A 236 -12.71 -8.23 -23.32
CA MET A 236 -11.41 -7.68 -23.70
C MET A 236 -10.62 -8.63 -24.61
N TYR A 237 -10.66 -9.94 -24.32
CA TYR A 237 -9.95 -10.95 -25.09
C TYR A 237 -10.54 -11.14 -26.48
N ASP A 238 -11.86 -11.29 -26.57
CA ASP A 238 -12.58 -11.60 -27.80
C ASP A 238 -12.60 -10.41 -28.77
N THR A 239 -12.70 -9.17 -28.27
CA THR A 239 -12.71 -7.97 -29.13
C THR A 239 -11.33 -7.36 -29.35
N GLY A 240 -10.36 -7.69 -28.49
CA GLY A 240 -9.06 -7.02 -28.45
C GLY A 240 -9.12 -5.58 -27.93
N ASP A 241 -10.28 -5.12 -27.44
CA ASP A 241 -10.45 -3.76 -26.92
C ASP A 241 -10.03 -3.66 -25.46
N ILE A 242 -9.31 -2.60 -25.12
CA ILE A 242 -8.92 -2.28 -23.75
C ILE A 242 -9.84 -1.15 -23.24
N PRO A 243 -10.48 -1.30 -22.05
CA PRO A 243 -11.28 -0.24 -21.47
C PRO A 243 -10.43 1.00 -21.17
N LYS A 244 -10.98 2.20 -21.39
CA LYS A 244 -10.30 3.49 -21.16
C LYS A 244 -9.77 3.64 -19.74
N CYS A 245 -10.48 3.12 -18.75
CA CYS A 245 -10.04 3.15 -17.36
C CYS A 245 -8.75 2.33 -17.12
N LEU A 246 -8.41 1.38 -18.01
CA LEU A 246 -7.19 0.57 -17.97
C LEU A 246 -6.11 1.06 -18.94
N GLU A 247 -6.41 2.01 -19.84
CA GLU A 247 -5.43 2.56 -20.80
C GLU A 247 -4.41 3.51 -20.14
N THR A 248 -4.71 4.01 -18.95
CA THR A 248 -3.88 4.99 -18.26
C THR A 248 -3.20 4.41 -17.02
N SER A 249 -1.99 4.88 -16.73
CA SER A 249 -1.22 4.45 -15.56
C SER A 249 -0.64 5.65 -14.83
N VAL A 250 -0.46 5.50 -13.52
CA VAL A 250 0.13 6.53 -12.66
C VAL A 250 1.64 6.39 -12.69
N VAL A 251 2.32 7.44 -13.17
CA VAL A 251 3.79 7.50 -13.16
C VAL A 251 4.27 8.11 -11.85
N VAL A 252 5.02 7.33 -11.07
CA VAL A 252 5.64 7.80 -9.82
C VAL A 252 7.17 7.79 -9.99
N PRO A 253 7.85 8.95 -9.96
CA PRO A 253 9.30 8.99 -10.02
C PRO A 253 9.89 8.39 -8.73
N VAL A 254 10.67 7.32 -8.88
CA VAL A 254 11.37 6.66 -7.76
C VAL A 254 12.88 6.94 -7.90
N PRO A 255 13.47 7.80 -7.03
CA PRO A 255 14.90 8.03 -7.04
C PRO A 255 15.67 6.73 -6.81
N LYS A 256 16.60 6.41 -7.72
CA LYS A 256 17.55 5.32 -7.51
C LYS A 256 18.56 5.73 -6.44
N LYS A 257 19.07 4.74 -5.70
CA LYS A 257 20.17 4.94 -4.75
C LYS A 257 21.48 5.15 -5.49
#